data_AF-A0A645GER2-F1
#
_entry.id   AF-A0A645GER2-F1
#
_cell.length_a   1.000
_cell.length_b   1.000
_cell.length_c   1.000
_cell.angle_alpha   90.00
_cell.angle_beta   90.00
_cell.angle_gamma   90.00
#
_symmetry.space_group_name_H-M   'P 1'
#
loop_
_entity.id
_entity.type
_entity.pdbx_description
1 polymer ?
#
loop_
_entity_poly.entity_id
_entity_poly.type
_entity_poly.pdbx_seq_one_letter_code
_entity_poly.pdbx_strand_id
1 'polypeptide(L)' 'MSLYHAWDDLKAGRLEVVLEDYNAGDLEPIHALYVGKPGHLPQRTRAVLDFLKQHVDLRHAERVPKAFLKQRK' A
#
# COMPACT_ATOMS: atom_id res chain seq x y z
N MET A 1 -2.89 -7.29 4.21
CA MET A 1 -3.96 -6.71 3.34
C MET A 1 -4.84 -5.56 3.90
N SER A 2 -4.85 -5.18 5.19
CA SER A 2 -5.89 -4.25 5.70
C SER A 2 -5.50 -2.75 5.74
N LEU A 3 -4.23 -2.42 5.97
CA LEU A 3 -3.84 -1.07 6.39
C LEU A 3 -4.17 0.04 5.37
N TYR A 4 -4.05 -0.24 4.07
CA TYR A 4 -4.28 0.76 3.02
C TYR A 4 -5.74 1.23 2.96
N HIS A 5 -6.69 0.34 3.27
CA HIS A 5 -8.12 0.67 3.27
C HIS A 5 -8.52 1.52 4.48
N ALA A 6 -7.88 1.30 5.62
CA ALA A 6 -8.18 1.97 6.88
C ALA A 6 -7.32 3.22 7.12
N TRP A 7 -6.35 3.50 6.25
CA TRP A 7 -5.32 4.51 6.48
C TRP A 7 -5.87 5.91 6.74
N ASP A 8 -6.81 6.35 5.91
CA ASP A 8 -7.39 7.69 6.02
C ASP A 8 -8.27 7.82 7.27
N ASP A 9 -8.95 6.74 7.66
CA ASP A 9 -9.73 6.68 8.89
C ASP A 9 -8.83 6.68 10.14
N LEU A 10 -7.71 5.95 10.10
CA LEU A 10 -6.70 5.94 11.15
C LEU A 10 -6.06 7.33 11.31
N LYS A 11 -5.69 7.98 10.20
CA LYS A 11 -5.17 9.36 10.22
C LYS A 11 -6.18 10.36 10.74
N ALA A 12 -7.45 10.18 10.41
CA ALA A 12 -8.52 11.04 10.88
C ALA A 12 -8.94 10.76 12.33
N GLY A 13 -8.36 9.75 12.99
CA GLY A 13 -8.72 9.36 14.36
C GLY A 13 -10.10 8.74 14.49
N ARG A 14 -10.69 8.27 13.38
CA ARG A 14 -11.98 7.56 13.37
C ARG A 14 -11.85 6.09 13.78
N LEU A 15 -10.66 5.52 13.58
CA LEU A 15 -10.33 4.15 13.94
C LEU A 15 -9.19 4.12 14.96
N GLU A 16 -9.24 3.15 15.87
CA GLU A 16 -8.19 2.85 16.84
C GLU A 16 -7.56 1.48 16.52
N VAL A 17 -6.23 1.42 16.53
CA VAL A 17 -5.49 0.17 16.32
C VAL A 17 -5.47 -0.63 17.62
N VAL A 18 -5.88 -1.89 17.53
CA VAL A 18 -5.97 -2.82 18.67
C VAL A 18 -5.08 -4.03 18.43
N LEU A 19 -4.60 -4.65 19.52
CA LEU A 19 -3.76 -5.86 19.50
C LEU A 19 -2.50 -5.76 18.64
N GLU A 20 -1.90 -4.57 18.55
CA GLU A 20 -0.71 -4.34 17.72
C GLU A 20 0.49 -5.20 18.12
N ASP A 21 0.58 -5.62 19.39
CA ASP A 21 1.61 -6.55 19.87
C ASP A 21 1.54 -7.95 19.21
N TYR A 22 0.38 -8.28 18.62
CA TYR A 22 0.13 -9.53 17.88
C TYR A 22 0.04 -9.32 16.37
N ASN A 23 0.28 -8.10 15.89
CA ASN A 23 0.31 -7.81 14.47
C ASN A 23 1.59 -8.40 13.86
N ALA A 24 1.46 -9.21 12.80
CA ALA A 24 2.61 -9.81 12.12
C ALA A 24 3.48 -8.74 11.43
N GLY A 25 2.93 -7.54 11.20
CA GLY A 25 3.63 -6.44 10.55
C GLY A 25 4.03 -6.77 9.10
N ASP A 26 3.41 -7.78 8.52
CA ASP A 26 3.64 -8.20 7.16
C ASP A 26 3.05 -7.18 6.18
N LEU A 27 3.87 -6.85 5.20
CA LEU A 27 3.54 -5.89 4.16
C LEU A 27 3.45 -6.64 2.85
N GLU A 28 2.40 -6.35 2.10
CA GLU A 28 2.14 -7.01 0.83
C GLU A 28 2.46 -6.04 -0.31
N PRO A 29 3.49 -6.33 -1.12
CA PRO A 29 3.85 -5.48 -2.23
C PRO A 29 2.74 -5.48 -3.28
N ILE A 30 2.45 -4.28 -3.82
CA ILE A 30 1.43 -4.10 -4.84
C ILE A 30 2.11 -4.01 -6.20
N HIS A 31 1.69 -4.86 -7.14
CA HIS A 31 2.24 -4.93 -8.48
C HIS A 31 1.15 -4.73 -9.54
N ALA A 32 1.43 -3.90 -10.55
CA ALA A 32 0.60 -3.80 -11.74
C ALA A 32 1.06 -4.86 -12.75
N LEU A 33 0.20 -5.85 -13.02
CA LEU A 33 0.49 -6.93 -13.97
C LEU A 33 -0.24 -6.67 -15.29
N TYR A 34 0.48 -6.83 -16.40
CA TYR A 34 -0.07 -6.73 -17.75
C TYR A 34 0.26 -8.00 -18.54
N VAL A 35 -0.78 -8.65 -19.07
CA VAL A 35 -0.63 -9.82 -19.94
C VAL A 35 -0.44 -9.35 -21.38
N GLY A 36 0.77 -9.49 -21.91
CA GLY A 36 1.12 -9.09 -23.27
C GLY A 36 2.45 -9.67 -23.75
N LYS A 37 2.74 -9.47 -25.04
CA LYS A 37 4.01 -9.91 -25.63
C LYS A 37 5.18 -9.07 -25.09
N PRO A 38 6.33 -9.69 -24.75
CA PRO A 38 7.54 -8.95 -24.37
C PRO A 38 7.88 -7.88 -25.42
N GLY A 39 8.20 -6.67 -24.97
CA GLY A 39 8.63 -5.56 -25.85
C GLY A 39 7.52 -4.74 -26.51
N HIS A 40 6.24 -5.13 -26.40
CA HIS A 40 5.13 -4.37 -26.99
C HIS A 40 4.06 -4.03 -25.95
N LEU A 41 4.14 -2.82 -25.39
CA LEU A 41 3.14 -2.26 -24.48
C LEU A 41 2.22 -1.29 -25.25
N PRO A 42 0.93 -1.62 -25.46
CA PRO A 42 -0.01 -0.71 -26.14
C PRO A 42 -0.05 0.66 -25.48
N GLN A 43 -0.19 1.72 -26.28
CA GLN A 43 -0.17 3.11 -25.78
C GLN A 43 -1.20 3.37 -24.67
N ARG A 44 -2.40 2.80 -24.78
CA ARG A 44 -3.44 2.93 -23.75
C ARG A 44 -3.02 2.29 -22.42
N THR A 45 -2.43 1.11 -22.45
CA THR A 45 -1.90 0.46 -21.24
C THR A 45 -0.77 1.26 -20.63
N ARG A 46 0.16 1.76 -21.45
CA ARG A 46 1.24 2.64 -21.00
C ARG A 46 0.70 3.88 -20.29
N ALA A 47 -0.27 4.56 -20.89
CA ALA A 47 -0.90 5.74 -20.30
C ALA A 47 -1.50 5.46 -18.92
N VAL A 48 -2.18 4.32 -18.74
CA VAL A 48 -2.72 3.92 -17.43
C VAL A 48 -1.60 3.63 -16.44
N LEU A 49 -0.56 2.89 -16.82
CA LEU A 49 0.55 2.58 -15.92
C LEU A 49 1.32 3.84 -15.51
N ASP A 50 1.53 4.78 -16.44
CA ASP A 50 2.16 6.06 -16.15
C ASP A 50 1.29 6.92 -15.22
N PHE A 51 -0.03 6.92 -15.42
CA PHE A 51 -0.98 7.58 -14.52
C PHE A 51 -0.92 6.97 -13.11
N LEU A 52 -0.97 5.64 -12.99
CA LEU A 52 -0.90 4.96 -11.70
C LEU A 52 0.43 5.25 -10.99
N LYS A 53 1.55 5.25 -11.72
CA LYS A 53 2.88 5.61 -11.17
C LYS A 53 2.90 7.01 -10.57
N GLN A 54 2.16 7.96 -11.14
CA GLN A 54 2.11 9.35 -10.68
C GLN A 54 1.16 9.56 -9.49
N HIS A 55 0.11 8.75 -9.36
CA HIS A 55 -1.00 9.03 -8.44
C HIS A 55 -1.14 8.02 -7.29
N VAL A 56 -0.51 6.85 -7.36
CA VAL A 56 -0.60 5.83 -6.31
C VAL A 56 0.55 5.97 -5.32
N ASP A 57 0.22 6.19 -4.05
CA ASP A 57 1.18 6.20 -2.94
C ASP A 57 1.32 4.81 -2.32
N LEU A 58 2.40 4.11 -2.66
CA LEU A 58 2.72 2.77 -2.16
C LEU A 58 3.55 2.78 -0.86
N ARG A 59 3.87 3.94 -0.27
CA ARG A 59 4.76 4.01 0.91
C ARG A 59 4.28 3.16 2.09
N HIS A 60 2.96 3.09 2.26
CA HIS A 60 2.33 2.32 3.34
C HIS A 60 2.26 0.81 3.03
N ALA A 61 2.39 0.42 1.76
CA ALA A 61 2.53 -0.97 1.31
C ALA A 61 3.96 -1.49 1.43
N GLU A 62 4.93 -0.60 1.58
CA GLU A 62 6.35 -0.95 1.71
C GLU A 62 6.89 -0.75 3.12
N ARG A 63 6.21 0.03 3.97
CA ARG A 63 6.66 0.29 5.35
C ARG A 63 5.48 0.48 6.32
N VAL A 64 5.55 -0.20 7.47
CA VAL A 64 4.68 0.09 8.61
C VAL A 64 5.13 1.43 9.23
N PRO A 65 4.22 2.40 9.38
CA PRO A 65 4.55 3.68 9.99
C PRO A 65 4.93 3.52 11.46
N LYS A 66 6.02 4.17 11.86
CA LYS A 66 6.56 4.11 13.24
C LYS A 66 5.56 4.53 14.33
N ALA A 67 4.56 5.34 13.99
CA ALA A 67 3.51 5.77 14.92
C ALA A 67 2.67 4.60 15.47
N PHE A 68 2.63 3.48 14.75
CA PHE A 68 1.92 2.26 15.17
C PHE A 68 2.84 1.26 15.91
N LEU A 69 4.16 1.42 15.85
CA LEU A 69 5.13 0.52 16.50
C LEU A 69 5.33 0.84 17.99
N LYS A 70 4.25 0.88 18.79
CA LYS A 70 4.32 1.20 20.23
C LYS A 70 5.44 0.38 20.91
N GLN A 71 6.33 1.09 21.60
CA GLN A 71 7.54 0.55 22.22
C GLN A 71 7.21 -0.57 23.21
N ARG A 72 7.81 -1.75 22.98
CA ARG A 72 7.95 -2.82 23.97
C ARG A 72 8.41 -2.24 25.31
N LYS A 73 7.62 -2.46 26.36
CA LYS A 73 8.15 -2.61 27.71
C LYS A 73 8.19 -4.08 28.05
#